data_AF-A0A1F8MX19-F1
#
_entry.id   AF-A0A1F8MX19-F1
#
_cell.length_a   1.000
_cell.length_b   1.000
_cell.length_c   1.000
_cell.angle_alpha   90.00
_cell.angle_beta   90.00
_cell.angle_gamma   90.00
#
_symmetry.space_group_name_H-M   'P 1'
#
loop_
_entity.id
_entity.type
_entity.pdbx_description
1 polymer ?
#
loop_
_entity_poly.entity_id
_entity_poly.type
_entity_poly.pdbx_seq_one_letter_code
_entity_poly.pdbx_strand_id
1 'polypeptide(L)'
;MLSDHVIQGCKRILNRLKGARLWGRAYDADSGREAMKARMVILSIVILSAMLLCSCGEPGNGSPLPDPPSPPSIPVLPADGQFDNVIVNVAQEGDVEQIEFGTPGKDKIVQYGGTGTTTQYAEGSEGDDWILQVGGDGQTDQTVDSGTGSDSIYQFGGKGDSNMYVSAGQVAIGDHSTVLQVGGDSINVMNIHGGEGTATIQQYGGQGDNTMTIRGATSDDTTKMYGGKGNDTMTYYLTAGNDKVTINAGQGDDTLTIEKNQQNFTLVDSNSKVIFQSGDGGSEITVVNVEHIKVIGDNGETLFQQG
;
A
#
# COMPACT_ATOMS: atom_id res chain seq x y z
N MET A 1 -5.47 29.41 -16.95
CA MET A 1 -6.22 28.55 -17.90
C MET A 1 -7.02 27.57 -17.06
N LEU A 2 -8.34 27.47 -17.25
CA LEU A 2 -9.17 26.50 -16.52
C LEU A 2 -8.74 25.07 -16.93
N SER A 3 -8.60 24.16 -15.98
CA SER A 3 -8.23 22.77 -16.26
C SER A 3 -9.32 22.07 -17.06
N ASP A 4 -8.94 21.13 -17.93
CA ASP A 4 -9.88 20.39 -18.79
C ASP A 4 -10.98 19.68 -17.99
N HIS A 5 -10.69 19.28 -16.75
CA HIS A 5 -11.67 18.69 -15.84
C HIS A 5 -12.80 19.65 -15.47
N VAL A 6 -12.50 20.93 -15.25
CA VAL A 6 -13.52 21.96 -14.96
C VAL A 6 -14.38 22.22 -16.19
N ILE A 7 -13.76 22.26 -17.38
CA ILE A 7 -14.48 22.45 -18.65
C ILE A 7 -15.44 21.28 -18.90
N GLN A 8 -15.01 20.04 -18.62
CA GLN A 8 -15.87 18.85 -18.79
C GLN A 8 -16.98 18.77 -17.73
N GLY A 9 -16.72 19.19 -16.49
CA GLY A 9 -17.73 19.31 -15.44
C GLY A 9 -18.85 20.28 -15.82
N CYS A 10 -18.48 21.49 -16.29
CA CYS A 10 -19.44 22.49 -16.75
C CYS A 10 -20.27 21.99 -17.95
N LYS A 11 -19.66 21.26 -18.90
CA LYS A 11 -20.38 20.67 -20.04
C LYS A 11 -21.43 19.64 -19.62
N ARG A 12 -21.15 18.81 -18.61
CA ARG A 12 -22.11 17.80 -18.09
C ARG A 12 -23.31 18.46 -17.42
N ILE A 13 -23.10 19.51 -16.63
CA ILE A 13 -24.19 20.28 -15.98
C ILE A 13 -25.05 20.97 -17.03
N LEU A 14 -24.43 21.60 -18.04
CA LEU A 14 -25.13 22.24 -19.14
C LEU A 14 -26.00 21.25 -19.93
N ASN A 15 -25.51 20.04 -20.15
CA ASN A 15 -26.25 18.98 -20.85
C ASN A 15 -27.42 18.43 -20.01
N ARG A 16 -27.29 18.35 -18.68
CA ARG A 16 -28.41 17.98 -17.78
C ARG A 16 -29.50 19.05 -17.76
N LEU A 17 -29.12 20.34 -17.79
CA LEU A 17 -30.08 21.44 -17.87
C LEU A 17 -30.83 21.49 -19.20
N LYS A 18 -30.21 21.08 -20.30
CA LYS A 18 -30.89 20.92 -21.60
C LYS A 18 -31.90 19.75 -21.63
N GLY A 19 -31.71 18.73 -20.78
CA GLY A 19 -32.60 17.57 -20.68
C GLY A 19 -33.81 17.77 -19.76
N ALA A 20 -33.77 18.75 -18.85
CA ALA A 20 -34.90 19.05 -17.98
C ALA A 20 -36.02 19.74 -18.79
N ARG A 21 -37.11 19.01 -19.07
CA ARG A 21 -38.38 19.53 -19.60
C ARG A 21 -39.02 20.52 -18.60
N LEU A 22 -38.49 21.73 -18.54
CA LEU A 22 -39.06 22.89 -17.84
C LEU A 22 -39.66 23.87 -18.86
N TRP A 23 -40.45 23.36 -19.80
CA TRP A 23 -41.05 24.16 -20.88
C TRP A 23 -42.49 23.71 -21.14
N GLY A 24 -43.37 24.04 -20.18
CA GLY A 24 -44.82 23.95 -20.34
C GLY A 24 -45.38 25.23 -20.97
N ARG A 25 -46.05 25.06 -22.11
CA ARG A 25 -47.05 25.91 -22.81
C ARG A 25 -47.29 27.34 -22.31
N ALA A 26 -46.96 28.32 -23.14
CA ALA A 26 -47.84 29.41 -23.60
C ALA A 26 -47.03 30.24 -24.62
N TYR A 27 -47.41 30.21 -25.90
CA TYR A 27 -46.82 31.06 -26.93
C TYR A 27 -47.94 31.87 -27.57
N ASP A 28 -47.98 33.14 -27.20
CA ASP A 28 -48.74 34.19 -27.87
C ASP A 28 -47.72 35.25 -28.36
N ALA A 29 -47.83 35.63 -29.63
CA ALA A 29 -46.69 36.00 -30.48
C ALA A 29 -46.03 37.36 -30.18
N ASP A 30 -46.59 38.19 -29.29
CA ASP A 30 -46.05 39.52 -28.96
C ASP A 30 -45.27 39.60 -27.64
N SER A 31 -45.17 38.50 -26.88
CA SER A 31 -44.43 38.45 -25.61
C SER A 31 -43.01 37.86 -25.71
N GLY A 32 -42.64 37.34 -26.88
CA GLY A 32 -41.45 36.51 -27.06
C GLY A 32 -40.10 37.22 -26.85
N ARG A 33 -40.03 38.54 -27.04
CA ARG A 33 -38.78 39.31 -26.95
C ARG A 33 -38.38 39.65 -25.51
N GLU A 34 -39.37 39.94 -24.65
CA GLU A 34 -39.13 40.22 -23.22
C GLU A 34 -38.98 38.93 -22.41
N ALA A 35 -39.68 37.86 -22.79
CA ALA A 35 -39.48 36.53 -22.20
C ALA A 35 -38.08 35.96 -22.47
N MET A 36 -37.46 36.29 -23.61
CA MET A 36 -36.07 35.90 -23.92
C MET A 36 -35.05 36.65 -23.05
N LYS A 37 -35.25 37.96 -22.82
CA LYS A 37 -34.37 38.76 -21.95
C LYS A 37 -34.40 38.29 -20.50
N ALA A 38 -35.59 38.03 -19.96
CA ALA A 38 -35.75 37.51 -18.60
C ALA A 38 -35.09 36.12 -18.41
N ARG A 39 -35.20 35.24 -19.42
CA ARG A 39 -34.56 33.91 -19.41
C ARG A 39 -33.03 33.99 -19.48
N MET A 40 -32.50 34.96 -20.20
CA MET A 40 -31.05 35.15 -20.33
C MET A 40 -30.43 35.76 -19.05
N VAL A 41 -31.16 36.62 -18.35
CA VAL A 41 -30.76 37.16 -17.04
C VAL A 41 -30.79 36.07 -15.95
N ILE A 42 -31.82 35.22 -15.91
CA ILE A 42 -31.89 34.11 -14.94
C ILE A 42 -30.77 33.09 -15.20
N LEU A 43 -30.48 32.76 -16.45
CA LEU A 43 -29.36 31.87 -16.80
C LEU A 43 -28.01 32.48 -16.39
N SER A 44 -27.84 33.79 -16.56
CA SER A 44 -26.62 34.50 -16.14
C SER A 44 -26.46 34.53 -14.62
N ILE A 45 -27.54 34.72 -13.86
CA ILE A 45 -27.52 34.70 -12.39
C ILE A 45 -27.24 33.29 -11.86
N VAL A 46 -27.81 32.24 -12.47
CA VAL A 46 -27.54 30.85 -12.07
C VAL A 46 -26.10 30.45 -12.37
N ILE A 47 -25.54 30.89 -13.50
CA ILE A 47 -24.12 30.65 -13.83
C ILE A 47 -23.21 31.43 -12.89
N LEU A 48 -23.53 32.69 -12.56
CA LEU A 48 -22.73 33.51 -11.65
C LEU A 48 -22.79 32.99 -10.19
N SER A 49 -23.95 32.51 -9.73
CA SER A 49 -24.10 31.91 -8.41
C SER A 49 -23.43 30.53 -8.30
N ALA A 50 -23.43 29.73 -9.37
CA ALA A 50 -22.67 28.48 -9.41
C ALA A 50 -21.14 28.72 -9.43
N MET A 51 -20.69 29.84 -9.99
CA MET A 51 -19.29 30.26 -9.91
C MET A 51 -18.91 30.83 -8.53
N LEU A 52 -19.85 31.47 -7.82
CA LEU A 52 -19.60 32.03 -6.48
C LEU A 52 -19.64 30.98 -5.34
N LEU A 53 -20.29 29.84 -5.55
CA LEU A 53 -20.39 28.75 -4.55
C LEU A 53 -19.25 27.71 -4.62
N CYS A 54 -18.31 27.84 -5.54
CA CYS A 54 -17.11 26.98 -5.63
C CYS A 54 -15.84 27.65 -5.07
N SER A 55 -15.98 28.70 -4.26
CA SER A 55 -14.86 29.33 -3.53
C SER A 55 -15.03 29.11 -2.03
N CYS A 56 -15.24 27.86 -1.61
CA CYS A 56 -14.89 27.45 -0.25
C CYS A 56 -13.37 27.34 -0.25
N GLY A 57 -12.70 28.23 0.49
CA GLY A 57 -11.24 28.28 0.54
C GLY A 57 -10.65 26.95 0.97
N GLU A 58 -9.84 26.34 0.10
CA GLU A 58 -8.96 25.26 0.49
C GLU A 58 -7.94 25.81 1.51
N PRO A 59 -7.82 25.19 2.70
CA PRO A 59 -6.80 25.57 3.66
C PRO A 59 -5.43 25.14 3.11
N GLY A 60 -4.61 26.12 2.73
CA GLY A 60 -3.16 26.01 2.63
C GLY A 60 -2.63 25.14 1.48
N ASN A 61 -2.18 25.79 0.41
CA ASN A 61 -1.26 25.25 -0.60
C ASN A 61 0.08 24.82 0.06
N GLY A 62 0.10 23.70 0.77
CA GLY A 62 1.26 22.82 0.76
C GLY A 62 1.28 22.12 -0.59
N SER A 63 2.44 22.05 -1.24
CA SER A 63 2.59 21.14 -2.39
C SER A 63 2.12 19.75 -1.95
N PRO A 64 1.36 19.01 -2.79
CA PRO A 64 0.98 17.65 -2.46
C PRO A 64 2.25 16.87 -2.09
N LEU A 65 2.20 16.19 -0.95
CA LEU A 65 3.27 15.30 -0.52
C LEU A 65 3.50 14.23 -1.60
N PRO A 66 4.73 13.72 -1.74
CA PRO A 66 5.05 12.80 -2.82
C PRO A 66 4.24 11.49 -2.69
N ASP A 67 3.65 11.05 -3.80
CA ASP A 67 3.04 9.74 -3.90
C ASP A 67 4.09 8.64 -3.61
N PRO A 68 3.67 7.45 -3.11
CA PRO A 68 4.55 6.29 -3.00
C PRO A 68 5.21 5.95 -4.35
N PRO A 69 6.45 5.43 -4.35
CA PRO A 69 7.07 4.91 -5.56
C PRO A 69 6.26 3.74 -6.14
N SER A 70 6.32 3.55 -7.46
CA SER A 70 5.70 2.38 -8.09
C SER A 70 6.33 1.08 -7.55
N PRO A 71 5.53 0.02 -7.34
CA PRO A 71 6.07 -1.28 -6.96
C PRO A 71 7.09 -1.79 -7.98
N PRO A 72 8.15 -2.48 -7.54
CA PRO A 72 9.08 -3.14 -8.43
C PRO A 72 8.38 -4.26 -9.23
N SER A 73 8.90 -4.56 -10.41
CA SER A 73 8.45 -5.72 -11.19
C SER A 73 8.94 -7.03 -10.56
N ILE A 74 8.30 -8.15 -10.95
CA ILE A 74 8.79 -9.50 -10.65
C ILE A 74 10.28 -9.60 -11.00
N PRO A 75 11.14 -10.06 -10.07
CA PRO A 75 12.58 -10.15 -10.30
C PRO A 75 12.91 -11.16 -11.40
N VAL A 76 14.04 -10.93 -12.07
CA VAL A 76 14.60 -11.92 -13.00
C VAL A 76 15.09 -13.11 -12.20
N LEU A 77 14.70 -14.33 -12.61
CA LEU A 77 15.11 -15.55 -11.93
C LEU A 77 16.64 -15.71 -11.99
N PRO A 78 17.30 -16.07 -10.87
CA PRO A 78 18.71 -16.40 -10.87
C PRO A 78 18.98 -17.72 -11.63
N ALA A 79 20.23 -17.93 -12.03
CA ALA A 79 20.65 -19.11 -12.78
C ALA A 79 20.60 -20.36 -11.89
N ASP A 80 20.02 -21.45 -12.41
CA ASP A 80 19.78 -22.67 -11.65
C ASP A 80 21.06 -23.30 -11.08
N GLY A 81 22.21 -23.15 -11.76
CA GLY A 81 23.49 -23.71 -11.30
C GLY A 81 24.08 -23.06 -10.04
N GLN A 82 23.37 -22.12 -9.42
CA GLN A 82 23.72 -21.52 -8.13
C GLN A 82 23.03 -22.20 -6.94
N PHE A 83 22.15 -23.18 -7.20
CA PHE A 83 21.29 -23.80 -6.20
C PHE A 83 21.51 -25.32 -6.15
N ASP A 84 21.41 -25.87 -4.95
CA ASP A 84 21.50 -27.31 -4.69
C ASP A 84 20.19 -28.01 -5.06
N ASN A 85 19.06 -27.31 -4.90
CA ASN A 85 17.74 -27.78 -5.26
C ASN A 85 16.92 -26.68 -5.95
N VAL A 86 16.17 -27.06 -6.99
CA VAL A 86 15.39 -26.14 -7.82
C VAL A 86 14.00 -26.70 -8.03
N ILE A 87 13.00 -25.99 -7.52
CA ILE A 87 11.58 -26.32 -7.62
C ILE A 87 10.88 -25.19 -8.41
N VAL A 88 10.23 -25.53 -9.50
CA VAL A 88 9.48 -24.58 -10.34
C VAL A 88 8.11 -25.14 -10.66
N ASN A 89 7.08 -24.54 -10.08
CA ASN A 89 5.68 -24.84 -10.34
C ASN A 89 5.05 -23.72 -11.16
N VAL A 90 4.55 -24.10 -12.33
CA VAL A 90 3.89 -23.18 -13.26
C VAL A 90 2.40 -23.04 -12.95
N ALA A 91 1.83 -21.91 -13.39
CA ALA A 91 0.42 -21.59 -13.28
C ALA A 91 -0.46 -22.70 -13.88
N GLN A 92 -1.55 -23.03 -13.19
CA GLN A 92 -2.59 -23.93 -13.69
C GLN A 92 -3.93 -23.18 -13.77
N GLU A 93 -4.82 -23.62 -14.66
CA GLU A 93 -6.18 -23.07 -14.72
C GLU A 93 -7.01 -23.59 -13.54
N GLY A 94 -7.85 -22.72 -12.99
CA GLY A 94 -8.69 -23.05 -11.84
C GLY A 94 -7.97 -22.85 -10.50
N ASP A 95 -8.48 -23.53 -9.47
CA ASP A 95 -7.93 -23.45 -8.12
C ASP A 95 -6.61 -24.24 -8.04
N VAL A 96 -5.63 -23.69 -7.33
CA VAL A 96 -4.25 -24.19 -7.27
C VAL A 96 -3.80 -24.34 -5.82
N GLU A 97 -3.25 -25.49 -5.48
CA GLU A 97 -2.52 -25.71 -4.22
C GLU A 97 -1.09 -26.14 -4.56
N GLN A 98 -0.10 -25.39 -4.08
CA GLN A 98 1.32 -25.65 -4.27
C GLN A 98 2.00 -25.61 -2.91
N ILE A 99 2.58 -26.72 -2.46
CA ILE A 99 3.23 -26.86 -1.15
C ILE A 99 4.60 -27.45 -1.40
N GLU A 100 5.63 -26.65 -1.15
CA GLU A 100 7.02 -27.01 -1.46
C GLU A 100 7.91 -26.86 -0.24
N PHE A 101 8.83 -27.81 -0.09
CA PHE A 101 9.80 -27.85 0.99
C PHE A 101 11.19 -27.89 0.38
N GLY A 102 12.01 -26.93 0.77
CA GLY A 102 13.42 -26.86 0.45
C GLY A 102 14.23 -27.93 1.16
N THR A 103 15.52 -27.92 0.89
CA THR A 103 16.52 -28.77 1.52
C THR A 103 17.37 -27.93 2.48
N PRO A 104 18.27 -28.53 3.28
CA PRO A 104 19.25 -27.74 4.06
C PRO A 104 20.32 -27.04 3.20
N GLY A 105 20.19 -27.07 1.88
CA GLY A 105 21.13 -26.48 0.93
C GLY A 105 20.57 -25.18 0.38
N LYS A 106 21.27 -24.59 -0.59
CA LYS A 106 20.76 -23.38 -1.25
C LYS A 106 19.62 -23.75 -2.20
N ASP A 107 18.40 -23.33 -1.89
CA ASP A 107 17.20 -23.68 -2.63
C ASP A 107 16.66 -22.55 -3.52
N LYS A 108 16.08 -22.92 -4.66
CA LYS A 108 15.29 -22.02 -5.51
C LYS A 108 13.87 -22.57 -5.62
N ILE A 109 12.91 -21.87 -5.03
CA ILE A 109 11.50 -22.27 -5.04
C ILE A 109 10.70 -21.21 -5.80
N VAL A 110 10.03 -21.62 -6.87
CA VAL A 110 9.23 -20.73 -7.72
C VAL A 110 7.83 -21.29 -7.88
N GLN A 111 6.83 -20.51 -7.51
CA GLN A 111 5.43 -20.89 -7.54
C GLN A 111 4.61 -19.82 -8.28
N TYR A 112 3.97 -20.22 -9.38
CA TYR A 112 3.04 -19.38 -10.12
C TYR A 112 1.61 -19.88 -9.93
N GLY A 113 0.74 -18.96 -9.54
CA GLY A 113 -0.67 -19.15 -9.31
C GLY A 113 -1.50 -19.02 -10.57
N GLY A 114 -2.77 -19.38 -10.45
CA GLY A 114 -3.68 -19.56 -11.56
C GLY A 114 -4.69 -18.44 -11.75
N THR A 115 -5.78 -18.78 -12.41
CA THR A 115 -6.95 -17.91 -12.56
C THR A 115 -7.97 -18.09 -11.42
N GLY A 116 -7.91 -19.21 -10.69
CA GLY A 116 -8.76 -19.48 -9.53
C GLY A 116 -8.08 -19.13 -8.22
N THR A 117 -8.64 -19.65 -7.12
CA THR A 117 -8.07 -19.46 -5.78
C THR A 117 -6.74 -20.20 -5.69
N THR A 118 -5.70 -19.54 -5.19
CA THR A 118 -4.35 -20.08 -5.12
C THR A 118 -3.86 -20.17 -3.67
N THR A 119 -3.47 -21.35 -3.21
CA THR A 119 -2.71 -21.57 -1.97
C THR A 119 -1.28 -21.93 -2.32
N GLN A 120 -0.33 -21.15 -1.82
CA GLN A 120 1.10 -21.31 -2.04
C GLN A 120 1.82 -21.35 -0.68
N TYR A 121 2.53 -22.44 -0.44
CA TYR A 121 3.40 -22.61 0.71
C TYR A 121 4.81 -22.98 0.23
N ALA A 122 5.82 -22.30 0.78
CA ALA A 122 7.22 -22.63 0.57
C ALA A 122 7.95 -22.61 1.91
N GLU A 123 8.79 -23.61 2.15
CA GLU A 123 9.73 -23.65 3.28
C GLU A 123 11.16 -23.68 2.75
N GLY A 124 12.01 -22.74 3.15
CA GLY A 124 13.42 -22.67 2.73
C GLY A 124 14.31 -23.70 3.45
N SER A 125 14.10 -23.86 4.76
CA SER A 125 14.88 -24.71 5.67
C SER A 125 16.22 -24.11 6.12
N GLU A 126 17.37 -24.59 5.65
CA GLU A 126 18.68 -23.96 5.92
C GLU A 126 19.28 -23.59 4.57
N GLY A 127 19.99 -22.47 4.47
CA GLY A 127 20.66 -22.08 3.22
C GLY A 127 20.31 -20.65 2.81
N ASP A 128 20.95 -20.16 1.76
CA ASP A 128 20.68 -18.83 1.22
C ASP A 128 19.64 -18.93 0.10
N ASP A 129 18.37 -18.99 0.44
CA ASP A 129 17.32 -19.42 -0.46
C ASP A 129 16.76 -18.30 -1.35
N TRP A 130 16.20 -18.70 -2.47
CA TRP A 130 15.51 -17.81 -3.39
C TRP A 130 14.08 -18.30 -3.61
N ILE A 131 13.12 -17.56 -3.05
CA ILE A 131 11.71 -17.95 -3.02
C ILE A 131 10.87 -16.90 -3.75
N LEU A 132 10.14 -17.30 -4.78
CA LEU A 132 9.18 -16.47 -5.50
C LEU A 132 7.80 -17.12 -5.52
N GLN A 133 6.81 -16.40 -5.04
CA GLN A 133 5.39 -16.76 -5.12
C GLN A 133 4.62 -15.67 -5.88
N VAL A 134 3.84 -16.06 -6.88
CA VAL A 134 2.97 -15.16 -7.65
C VAL A 134 1.55 -15.71 -7.62
N GLY A 135 0.57 -14.95 -7.15
CA GLY A 135 -0.80 -15.43 -6.87
C GLY A 135 -1.72 -15.53 -8.08
N GLY A 136 -1.58 -14.62 -9.06
CA GLY A 136 -2.36 -14.64 -10.30
C GLY A 136 -3.61 -13.76 -10.23
N ASP A 137 -4.73 -14.25 -10.78
CA ASP A 137 -5.94 -13.44 -10.96
C ASP A 137 -6.99 -13.63 -9.84
N GLY A 138 -6.97 -14.78 -9.16
CA GLY A 138 -7.90 -15.11 -8.08
C GLY A 138 -7.42 -14.69 -6.69
N GLN A 139 -8.19 -15.06 -5.67
CA GLN A 139 -7.78 -14.87 -4.27
C GLN A 139 -6.56 -15.75 -3.97
N THR A 140 -5.58 -15.20 -3.26
CA THR A 140 -4.31 -15.92 -3.02
C THR A 140 -3.95 -15.95 -1.55
N ASP A 141 -3.61 -17.13 -1.04
CA ASP A 141 -2.94 -17.33 0.25
C ASP A 141 -1.48 -17.73 -0.03
N GLN A 142 -0.53 -16.86 0.31
CA GLN A 142 0.90 -17.06 0.11
C GLN A 142 1.60 -17.09 1.46
N THR A 143 2.31 -18.18 1.73
CA THR A 143 3.08 -18.37 2.96
C THR A 143 4.50 -18.79 2.61
N VAL A 144 5.48 -18.10 3.18
CA VAL A 144 6.88 -18.50 3.17
C VAL A 144 7.35 -18.66 4.60
N ASP A 145 7.84 -19.86 4.92
CA ASP A 145 8.74 -20.07 6.05
C ASP A 145 10.17 -20.05 5.51
N SER A 146 10.94 -18.99 5.76
CA SER A 146 12.28 -18.86 5.19
C SER A 146 13.26 -19.87 5.76
N GLY A 147 13.04 -20.33 6.99
CA GLY A 147 14.10 -20.99 7.74
C GLY A 147 15.30 -20.06 7.95
N THR A 148 16.52 -20.61 8.00
CA THR A 148 17.75 -19.87 8.32
C THR A 148 18.64 -19.62 7.10
N GLY A 149 19.23 -18.43 7.01
CA GLY A 149 20.26 -18.07 6.03
C GLY A 149 19.93 -16.76 5.32
N SER A 150 20.75 -16.34 4.35
CA SER A 150 20.55 -15.05 3.67
C SER A 150 19.53 -15.18 2.53
N ASP A 151 18.25 -15.17 2.88
CA ASP A 151 17.17 -15.46 1.94
C ASP A 151 16.75 -14.28 1.07
N SER A 152 16.22 -14.58 -0.11
CA SER A 152 15.59 -13.62 -1.02
C SER A 152 14.17 -14.06 -1.30
N ILE A 153 13.21 -13.37 -0.70
CA ILE A 153 11.80 -13.76 -0.68
C ILE A 153 10.97 -12.70 -1.40
N TYR A 154 10.17 -13.15 -2.36
CA TYR A 154 9.33 -12.31 -3.19
C TYR A 154 7.92 -12.88 -3.28
N GLN A 155 6.93 -12.13 -2.82
CA GLN A 155 5.51 -12.47 -2.94
C GLN A 155 4.77 -11.38 -3.73
N PHE A 156 4.00 -11.81 -4.72
CA PHE A 156 3.16 -10.95 -5.55
C PHE A 156 1.73 -11.50 -5.52
N GLY A 157 0.80 -10.78 -4.89
CA GLY A 157 -0.59 -11.20 -4.73
C GLY A 157 -1.38 -11.26 -6.04
N GLY A 158 -1.16 -10.28 -6.92
CA GLY A 158 -1.75 -10.24 -8.26
C GLY A 158 -3.02 -9.40 -8.32
N LYS A 159 -4.08 -9.88 -8.99
CA LYS A 159 -5.31 -9.07 -9.16
C LYS A 159 -6.34 -9.26 -8.05
N GLY A 160 -6.40 -10.44 -7.44
CA GLY A 160 -7.35 -10.76 -6.39
C GLY A 160 -6.87 -10.35 -5.00
N ASP A 161 -7.76 -10.50 -4.02
CA ASP A 161 -7.40 -10.30 -2.60
C ASP A 161 -6.32 -11.30 -2.20
N SER A 162 -5.30 -10.85 -1.48
CA SER A 162 -4.17 -11.70 -1.11
C SER A 162 -3.84 -11.65 0.37
N ASN A 163 -3.70 -12.83 0.99
CA ASN A 163 -3.08 -12.99 2.29
C ASN A 163 -1.63 -13.43 2.07
N MET A 164 -0.69 -12.55 2.40
CA MET A 164 0.74 -12.80 2.24
C MET A 164 1.40 -12.82 3.61
N TYR A 165 2.05 -13.94 3.92
CA TYR A 165 2.74 -14.17 5.18
C TYR A 165 4.17 -14.61 4.90
N VAL A 166 5.13 -13.92 5.52
CA VAL A 166 6.52 -14.38 5.62
C VAL A 166 6.89 -14.49 7.09
N SER A 167 7.35 -15.66 7.49
CA SER A 167 8.01 -15.89 8.77
C SER A 167 9.32 -16.59 8.56
N ALA A 168 10.18 -16.55 9.57
CA ALA A 168 11.37 -17.40 9.62
C ALA A 168 11.28 -18.45 10.72
N GLY A 169 10.24 -19.28 10.68
CA GLY A 169 10.04 -20.37 11.62
C GLY A 169 10.34 -20.02 13.08
N GLN A 170 11.11 -20.89 13.74
CA GLN A 170 11.64 -20.65 15.09
C GLN A 170 12.98 -19.90 15.11
N VAL A 171 13.61 -19.67 13.95
CA VAL A 171 14.95 -19.09 13.83
C VAL A 171 15.03 -18.23 12.56
N ALA A 172 15.26 -16.94 12.80
CA ALA A 172 15.86 -15.94 11.92
C ALA A 172 15.56 -15.94 10.43
N ILE A 173 14.92 -14.86 9.94
CA ILE A 173 15.17 -14.37 8.59
C ILE A 173 16.69 -14.15 8.62
N GLY A 174 17.50 -15.04 8.06
CA GLY A 174 18.90 -15.13 8.45
C GLY A 174 19.70 -13.88 8.09
N ASP A 175 21.01 -13.89 8.38
CA ASP A 175 21.86 -12.72 8.27
C ASP A 175 21.74 -12.05 6.88
N HIS A 176 21.07 -10.89 6.79
CA HIS A 176 20.92 -10.06 5.57
C HIS A 176 19.88 -10.53 4.54
N SER A 177 18.74 -11.09 4.95
CA SER A 177 17.70 -11.44 3.96
C SER A 177 16.98 -10.22 3.36
N THR A 178 16.40 -10.44 2.20
CA THR A 178 15.55 -9.48 1.49
C THR A 178 14.13 -10.03 1.39
N VAL A 179 13.14 -9.24 1.79
CA VAL A 179 11.73 -9.57 1.63
C VAL A 179 11.00 -8.48 0.87
N LEU A 180 10.30 -8.87 -0.19
CA LEU A 180 9.39 -8.01 -0.94
C LEU A 180 8.00 -8.64 -0.99
N GLN A 181 7.00 -7.90 -0.53
CA GLN A 181 5.59 -8.22 -0.77
C GLN A 181 4.94 -7.13 -1.62
N VAL A 182 4.20 -7.52 -2.65
CA VAL A 182 3.41 -6.63 -3.50
C VAL A 182 1.98 -7.17 -3.55
N GLY A 183 1.03 -6.45 -2.96
CA GLY A 183 -0.38 -6.86 -2.86
C GLY A 183 -1.05 -6.91 -4.23
N GLY A 184 -1.22 -5.75 -4.86
CA GLY A 184 -1.68 -5.64 -6.24
C GLY A 184 -2.92 -4.77 -6.38
N ASP A 185 -3.96 -5.26 -7.05
CA ASP A 185 -5.12 -4.46 -7.47
C ASP A 185 -6.33 -4.51 -6.52
N SER A 186 -6.28 -5.29 -5.43
CA SER A 186 -7.40 -5.51 -4.51
C SER A 186 -6.97 -5.45 -3.04
N ILE A 187 -7.83 -5.82 -2.10
CA ILE A 187 -7.54 -5.75 -0.66
C ILE A 187 -6.54 -6.84 -0.27
N ASN A 188 -5.43 -6.46 0.38
CA ASN A 188 -4.41 -7.40 0.81
C ASN A 188 -4.16 -7.35 2.31
N VAL A 189 -3.83 -8.51 2.87
CA VAL A 189 -3.33 -8.67 4.23
C VAL A 189 -1.88 -9.14 4.13
N MET A 190 -0.95 -8.29 4.54
CA MET A 190 0.49 -8.49 4.33
C MET A 190 1.20 -8.48 5.66
N ASN A 191 1.83 -9.59 6.03
CA ASN A 191 2.52 -9.73 7.29
C ASN A 191 3.92 -10.27 7.07
N ILE A 192 4.90 -9.60 7.70
CA ILE A 192 6.29 -10.03 7.71
C ILE A 192 6.75 -10.09 9.16
N HIS A 193 7.22 -11.25 9.57
CA HIS A 193 7.84 -11.49 10.87
C HIS A 193 9.32 -11.76 10.67
N GLY A 194 10.13 -10.73 10.90
CA GLY A 194 11.58 -10.86 11.02
C GLY A 194 11.98 -11.74 12.19
N GLY A 195 13.14 -12.38 12.06
CA GLY A 195 13.76 -13.14 13.13
C GLY A 195 15.04 -12.45 13.62
N GLU A 196 16.19 -13.11 13.59
CA GLU A 196 17.49 -12.51 13.96
C GLU A 196 18.19 -11.88 12.75
N GLY A 197 19.34 -11.23 12.95
CA GLY A 197 20.10 -10.65 11.84
C GLY A 197 19.55 -9.32 11.34
N THR A 198 20.01 -8.89 10.17
CA THR A 198 19.57 -7.68 9.48
C THR A 198 18.66 -8.05 8.31
N ALA A 199 17.69 -7.21 7.99
CA ALA A 199 16.76 -7.43 6.89
C ALA A 199 16.56 -6.17 6.04
N THR A 200 16.36 -6.39 4.74
CA THR A 200 15.80 -5.39 3.84
C THR A 200 14.36 -5.78 3.51
N ILE A 201 13.39 -5.04 4.07
CA ILE A 201 11.98 -5.38 3.97
C ILE A 201 11.24 -4.29 3.20
N GLN A 202 10.43 -4.69 2.21
CA GLN A 202 9.56 -3.78 1.48
C GLN A 202 8.17 -4.38 1.31
N GLN A 203 7.14 -3.61 1.63
CA GLN A 203 5.76 -3.94 1.32
C GLN A 203 5.12 -2.83 0.47
N TYR A 204 4.37 -3.24 -0.55
CA TYR A 204 3.58 -2.37 -1.40
C TYR A 204 2.13 -2.90 -1.42
N GLY A 205 1.18 -2.17 -0.83
CA GLY A 205 -0.24 -2.56 -0.78
C GLY A 205 -0.88 -2.53 -2.15
N GLY A 206 -0.68 -1.42 -2.87
CA GLY A 206 -1.17 -1.26 -4.24
C GLY A 206 -2.50 -0.51 -4.26
N GLN A 207 -3.56 -1.12 -4.76
CA GLN A 207 -4.92 -0.58 -4.67
C GLN A 207 -5.69 -1.25 -3.53
N GLY A 208 -6.80 -0.66 -3.10
CA GLY A 208 -7.66 -1.25 -2.07
C GLY A 208 -7.24 -0.88 -0.65
N ASP A 209 -8.10 -1.21 0.32
CA ASP A 209 -7.87 -0.91 1.74
C ASP A 209 -7.02 -2.03 2.36
N ASN A 210 -5.69 -1.87 2.37
CA ASN A 210 -4.77 -2.93 2.76
C ASN A 210 -4.52 -2.96 4.27
N THR A 211 -4.22 -4.15 4.80
CA THR A 211 -3.68 -4.33 6.14
C THR A 211 -2.23 -4.77 6.06
N MET A 212 -1.32 -4.01 6.65
CA MET A 212 0.11 -4.19 6.50
C MET A 212 0.78 -4.25 7.87
N THR A 213 1.52 -5.32 8.14
CA THR A 213 2.24 -5.51 9.39
C THR A 213 3.68 -5.89 9.11
N ILE A 214 4.61 -5.16 9.72
CA ILE A 214 6.02 -5.55 9.75
C ILE A 214 6.47 -5.60 11.20
N ARG A 215 7.12 -6.73 11.54
CA ARG A 215 8.05 -6.83 12.65
C ARG A 215 9.43 -7.04 12.03
N GLY A 216 10.36 -6.13 12.29
CA GLY A 216 11.74 -6.24 11.81
C GLY A 216 12.47 -7.48 12.36
N ALA A 217 13.68 -7.70 11.90
CA ALA A 217 14.63 -8.59 12.55
C ALA A 217 15.25 -7.91 13.79
N THR A 218 16.12 -8.61 14.55
CA THR A 218 16.67 -8.09 15.81
C THR A 218 17.94 -7.25 15.69
N SER A 219 18.41 -6.97 14.46
CA SER A 219 19.52 -6.05 14.18
C SER A 219 19.08 -4.87 13.32
N ASP A 220 20.03 -4.02 12.90
CA ASP A 220 19.74 -2.82 12.11
C ASP A 220 19.07 -3.16 10.76
N ASP A 221 17.78 -2.84 10.63
CA ASP A 221 17.00 -3.12 9.43
C ASP A 221 16.82 -1.91 8.51
N THR A 222 16.51 -2.19 7.24
CA THR A 222 15.94 -1.20 6.32
C THR A 222 14.53 -1.63 5.91
N THR A 223 13.53 -0.88 6.37
CA THR A 223 12.12 -1.21 6.17
C THR A 223 11.39 -0.13 5.39
N LYS A 224 10.56 -0.54 4.42
CA LYS A 224 9.69 0.35 3.66
C LYS A 224 8.26 -0.20 3.60
N MET A 225 7.29 0.62 3.98
CA MET A 225 5.86 0.32 3.85
C MET A 225 5.20 1.37 2.96
N TYR A 226 4.58 0.91 1.88
CA TYR A 226 3.85 1.74 0.93
C TYR A 226 2.42 1.24 0.84
N GLY A 227 1.45 2.00 1.34
CA GLY A 227 0.03 1.62 1.30
C GLY A 227 -0.51 1.62 -0.13
N GLY A 228 -0.34 2.75 -0.82
CA GLY A 228 -0.78 2.94 -2.20
C GLY A 228 -2.05 3.77 -2.27
N LYS A 229 -3.14 3.18 -2.77
CA LYS A 229 -4.45 3.83 -2.88
C LYS A 229 -5.48 3.03 -2.10
N GLY A 230 -6.20 3.69 -1.20
CA GLY A 230 -7.21 3.07 -0.34
C GLY A 230 -7.09 3.65 1.06
N ASN A 231 -7.90 3.16 1.99
CA ASN A 231 -7.72 3.47 3.41
C ASN A 231 -6.93 2.34 4.05
N ASP A 232 -5.61 2.49 4.06
CA ASP A 232 -4.68 1.47 4.51
C ASP A 232 -4.51 1.49 6.04
N THR A 233 -4.38 0.31 6.62
CA THR A 233 -4.04 0.11 8.04
C THR A 233 -2.67 -0.51 8.15
N MET A 234 -1.73 0.24 8.72
CA MET A 234 -0.33 -0.16 8.84
C MET A 234 0.07 -0.30 10.31
N THR A 235 0.83 -1.35 10.63
CA THR A 235 1.43 -1.58 11.95
C THR A 235 2.91 -1.87 11.81
N TYR A 236 3.74 -1.09 12.51
CA TYR A 236 5.18 -1.35 12.62
C TYR A 236 5.52 -1.70 14.07
N TYR A 237 6.03 -2.92 14.28
CA TYR A 237 6.58 -3.35 15.55
C TYR A 237 8.07 -3.06 15.58
N LEU A 238 8.49 -2.19 16.50
CA LEU A 238 9.91 -1.99 16.72
C LEU A 238 10.56 -3.28 17.25
N THR A 239 11.77 -3.53 16.78
CA THR A 239 12.63 -4.61 17.20
C THR A 239 13.98 -4.04 17.63
N ALA A 240 14.82 -4.89 18.23
CA ALA A 240 16.17 -4.45 18.59
C ALA A 240 16.94 -4.04 17.32
N GLY A 241 17.85 -3.08 17.45
CA GLY A 241 18.56 -2.49 16.31
C GLY A 241 18.32 -0.98 16.20
N ASN A 242 18.98 -0.36 15.24
CA ASN A 242 18.80 1.03 14.83
C ASN A 242 18.22 1.08 13.42
N ASP A 243 16.94 0.71 13.30
CA ASP A 243 16.30 0.56 12.00
C ASP A 243 16.16 1.88 11.27
N LYS A 244 16.17 1.80 9.94
CA LYS A 244 15.77 2.87 9.03
C LYS A 244 14.45 2.50 8.38
N VAL A 245 13.39 3.16 8.82
CA VAL A 245 12.01 2.85 8.43
C VAL A 245 11.43 4.02 7.63
N THR A 246 10.85 3.73 6.48
CA THR A 246 10.04 4.68 5.71
C THR A 246 8.63 4.15 5.56
N ILE A 247 7.64 4.94 5.96
CA ILE A 247 6.23 4.60 5.82
C ILE A 247 5.57 5.72 5.03
N ASN A 248 5.01 5.38 3.87
CA ASN A 248 4.20 6.31 3.07
C ASN A 248 2.88 5.62 2.75
N ALA A 249 1.79 6.00 3.42
CA ALA A 249 0.51 5.32 3.21
C ALA A 249 -0.06 5.60 1.82
N GLY A 250 0.10 6.83 1.33
CA GLY A 250 -0.25 7.19 -0.04
C GLY A 250 -1.53 7.99 -0.11
N GLN A 251 -2.52 7.52 -0.88
CA GLN A 251 -3.77 8.22 -1.10
C GLN A 251 -4.88 7.52 -0.33
N GLY A 252 -5.41 8.18 0.70
CA GLY A 252 -6.35 7.53 1.60
C GLY A 252 -6.73 8.36 2.80
N ASP A 253 -7.55 7.76 3.66
CA ASP A 253 -7.64 8.10 5.08
C ASP A 253 -6.95 6.98 5.86
N ASP A 254 -5.62 7.10 6.01
CA ASP A 254 -4.73 6.02 6.37
C ASP A 254 -4.40 6.02 7.87
N THR A 255 -4.22 4.83 8.44
CA THR A 255 -3.88 4.64 9.85
C THR A 255 -2.55 3.95 10.02
N LEU A 256 -1.68 4.51 10.86
CA LEU A 256 -0.42 3.93 11.30
C LEU A 256 -0.42 3.71 12.81
N THR A 257 -0.12 2.48 13.22
CA THR A 257 0.22 2.14 14.59
C THR A 257 1.71 1.78 14.69
N ILE A 258 2.42 2.40 15.63
CA ILE A 258 3.80 2.08 15.96
C ILE A 258 3.84 1.48 17.37
N GLU A 259 4.34 0.26 17.48
CA GLU A 259 4.44 -0.50 18.73
C GLU A 259 5.87 -0.46 19.25
N LYS A 260 6.09 0.25 20.38
CA LYS A 260 7.42 0.61 20.89
C LYS A 260 8.30 -0.59 21.28
N ASN A 261 7.72 -1.66 21.82
CA ASN A 261 8.42 -2.90 22.21
C ASN A 261 9.76 -2.69 22.96
N GLN A 262 9.77 -1.80 23.95
CA GLN A 262 10.92 -1.45 24.79
C GLN A 262 12.08 -0.79 24.05
N GLN A 263 11.89 -0.39 22.78
CA GLN A 263 12.92 0.27 21.98
C GLN A 263 12.84 1.79 22.08
N ASN A 264 13.96 2.43 21.78
CA ASN A 264 14.04 3.87 21.55
C ASN A 264 13.88 4.14 20.06
N PHE A 265 13.26 5.26 19.71
CA PHE A 265 13.14 5.68 18.32
C PHE A 265 12.79 7.15 18.18
N THR A 266 13.02 7.65 16.97
CA THR A 266 12.59 8.98 16.55
C THR A 266 11.64 8.85 15.36
N LEU A 267 10.45 9.40 15.51
CA LEU A 267 9.47 9.55 14.44
C LEU A 267 9.61 10.94 13.81
N VAL A 268 9.83 11.00 12.51
CA VAL A 268 10.02 12.25 11.76
C VAL A 268 9.08 12.34 10.57
N ASP A 269 8.77 13.56 10.16
CA ASP A 269 8.08 13.82 8.89
C ASP A 269 9.04 13.77 7.69
N SER A 270 8.51 13.97 6.48
CA SER A 270 9.27 14.02 5.22
C SER A 270 10.37 15.09 5.16
N ASN A 271 10.35 16.10 6.04
CA ASN A 271 11.38 17.14 6.13
C ASN A 271 12.36 16.89 7.29
N SER A 272 12.38 15.68 7.84
CA SER A 272 13.18 15.28 9.00
C SER A 272 12.83 16.06 10.28
N LYS A 273 11.63 16.66 10.35
CA LYS A 273 11.16 17.31 11.58
C LYS A 273 10.61 16.22 12.51
N VAL A 274 11.06 16.22 13.76
CA VAL A 274 10.57 15.29 14.79
C VAL A 274 9.09 15.52 15.06
N ILE A 275 8.31 14.46 14.92
CA ILE A 275 6.90 14.35 15.29
C ILE A 275 6.80 13.82 16.73
N PHE A 276 7.55 12.76 17.03
CA PHE A 276 7.59 12.11 18.33
C PHE A 276 8.97 11.46 18.55
N GLN A 277 9.39 11.34 19.81
CA GLN A 277 10.63 10.67 20.17
C GLN A 277 10.44 9.90 21.48
N SER A 278 10.96 8.68 21.53
CA SER A 278 11.03 7.86 22.74
C SER A 278 12.47 7.51 23.05
N GLY A 279 12.97 7.97 24.19
CA GLY A 279 14.36 7.77 24.62
C GLY A 279 15.39 8.54 23.79
N ASP A 280 16.67 8.22 24.03
CA ASP A 280 17.80 8.79 23.29
C ASP A 280 18.32 7.76 22.28
N GLY A 281 18.38 8.13 21.00
CA GLY A 281 18.85 7.25 19.91
C GLY A 281 17.83 6.20 19.46
N GLY A 282 18.32 5.12 18.84
CA GLY A 282 17.52 4.02 18.31
C GLY A 282 17.07 4.20 16.87
N SER A 283 15.99 3.52 16.48
CA SER A 283 15.46 3.51 15.12
C SER A 283 14.95 4.89 14.69
N GLU A 284 15.00 5.16 13.39
CA GLU A 284 14.44 6.36 12.78
C GLU A 284 13.30 5.96 11.84
N ILE A 285 12.12 6.51 12.09
CA ILE A 285 10.90 6.24 11.33
C ILE A 285 10.48 7.51 10.63
N THR A 286 10.55 7.53 9.30
CA THR A 286 10.03 8.61 8.47
C THR A 286 8.61 8.28 8.03
N VAL A 287 7.66 9.18 8.32
CA VAL A 287 6.26 9.03 7.90
C VAL A 287 5.84 10.11 6.91
N VAL A 288 5.05 9.70 5.92
CA VAL A 288 4.51 10.56 4.86
C VAL A 288 3.08 10.10 4.57
N ASN A 289 2.17 11.05 4.29
CA ASN A 289 0.78 10.75 3.94
C ASN A 289 0.14 9.76 4.92
N VAL A 290 0.09 10.12 6.20
CA VAL A 290 -0.61 9.33 7.20
C VAL A 290 -1.52 10.28 7.96
N GLU A 291 -2.81 10.04 7.90
CA GLU A 291 -3.84 10.87 8.53
C GLU A 291 -3.89 10.59 10.04
N HIS A 292 -3.86 9.31 10.42
CA HIS A 292 -3.97 8.88 11.81
C HIS A 292 -2.71 8.13 12.26
N ILE A 293 -1.94 8.74 13.16
CA ILE A 293 -0.76 8.13 13.77
C ILE A 293 -1.05 7.82 15.23
N LYS A 294 -0.72 6.60 15.66
CA LYS A 294 -0.75 6.18 17.05
C LYS A 294 0.55 5.50 17.44
N VAL A 295 1.14 5.90 18.57
CA VAL A 295 2.28 5.22 19.18
C VAL A 295 1.82 4.55 20.47
N ILE A 296 2.11 3.26 20.58
CA ILE A 296 1.78 2.43 21.73
C ILE A 296 3.05 2.13 22.52
N GLY A 297 2.96 2.29 23.84
CA GLY A 297 4.01 1.99 24.80
C GLY A 297 4.00 0.54 25.27
N ASP A 298 4.96 0.21 26.12
CA ASP A 298 5.31 -1.17 26.45
C ASP A 298 4.21 -1.91 27.26
N ASN A 299 3.26 -1.18 27.85
CA ASN A 299 2.11 -1.74 28.58
C ASN A 299 0.78 -1.54 27.83
N GLY A 300 0.83 -1.22 26.54
CA GLY A 300 -0.35 -0.97 25.71
C GLY A 300 -0.96 0.42 25.86
N GLU A 301 -0.33 1.31 26.63
CA GLU A 301 -0.74 2.70 26.75
C GLU A 301 -0.47 3.49 25.46
N THR A 302 -1.28 4.50 25.18
CA THR A 302 -1.00 5.41 24.06
C THR A 302 -0.01 6.48 24.50
N LEU A 303 1.17 6.49 23.89
CA LEU A 303 2.22 7.48 24.16
C LEU A 303 2.06 8.74 23.30
N PHE A 304 1.56 8.56 22.08
CA PHE A 304 1.33 9.63 21.14
C PHE A 304 0.14 9.29 20.24
N GLN A 305 -0.63 10.31 19.88
CA GLN A 305 -1.70 10.21 18.91
C GLN A 305 -1.82 11.53 18.13
N GLN A 306 -1.97 11.42 16.82
CA GLN A 306 -2.23 12.51 15.91
C GLN A 306 -3.29 12.06 14.89
N GLY A 307 -4.31 12.88 14.68
CA GLY A 307 -5.43 12.66 13.77
C GLY A 307 -6.43 13.80 13.87
#